data_AF-A0A7X8KNM1-F1
#
_entry.id   AF-A0A7X8KNM1-F1
#
_cell.length_a   1.000
_cell.length_b   1.000
_cell.length_c   1.000
_cell.angle_alpha   90.00
_cell.angle_beta   90.00
_cell.angle_gamma   90.00
#
_symmetry.space_group_name_H-M   'P 1'
#
loop_
_entity.id
_entity.type
_entity.pdbx_description
1 polymer ?
#
loop_
_entity_poly.entity_id
_entity_poly.type
_entity_poly.pdbx_seq_one_letter_code
_entity_poly.pdbx_strand_id
1 'polypeptide(L)'
;MEKSVLIAGFGGQGVMSIGKMLGYAASDAGKYASFYPSYGAEQRGGTANCTVIISDEEIGSPAVSKLDMLIAMNQPSFDKFAKKVKKGGSIIVNSSLVTSKVEDSDIAAFYVPANDIANDLGSPKVANIVILGAYIGLSGALSEEDGKAIIKKMLGGKADLLEMNYKAFDKGLQAVK
;
A
#
# COMPACT_ATOMS: atom_id res chain seq x y z
N MET A 1 -12.80 5.81 13.68
CA MET A 1 -12.51 6.07 12.26
C MET A 1 -12.34 4.72 11.57
N GLU A 2 -12.88 4.57 10.35
CA GLU A 2 -12.68 3.38 9.51
C GLU A 2 -12.04 3.81 8.18
N LYS A 3 -11.03 3.06 7.71
CA LYS A 3 -10.32 3.31 6.45
C LYS A 3 -10.13 2.01 5.68
N SER A 4 -10.62 1.99 4.44
CA SER A 4 -10.47 0.87 3.52
C SER A 4 -9.45 1.17 2.41
N VAL A 5 -8.50 0.26 2.21
CA VAL A 5 -7.52 0.34 1.12
C VAL A 5 -7.49 -0.95 0.32
N LEU A 6 -7.57 -0.83 -1.00
CA LEU A 6 -7.26 -1.94 -1.91
C LEU A 6 -5.86 -1.76 -2.45
N ILE A 7 -5.05 -2.81 -2.36
CA ILE A 7 -3.68 -2.84 -2.88
C ILE A 7 -3.68 -3.84 -4.01
N ALA A 8 -3.22 -3.47 -5.20
CA ALA A 8 -3.25 -4.33 -6.37
C ALA A 8 -2.01 -4.18 -7.25
N GLY A 9 -1.57 -5.31 -7.80
CA GLY A 9 -0.37 -5.42 -8.61
C GLY A 9 -0.17 -6.82 -9.17
N PHE A 10 1.03 -7.08 -9.69
CA PHE A 10 1.47 -8.41 -10.06
C PHE A 10 2.00 -9.17 -8.85
N GLY A 11 1.92 -10.49 -8.90
CA GLY A 11 2.70 -11.35 -8.01
C GLY A 11 4.18 -10.95 -8.01
N GLY A 12 4.76 -10.76 -6.82
CA GLY A 12 6.16 -10.31 -6.65
C GLY A 12 6.33 -8.82 -6.38
N GLN A 13 5.32 -7.96 -6.60
CA GLN A 13 5.40 -6.52 -6.27
C GLN A 13 5.16 -6.20 -4.79
N GLY A 14 5.06 -7.23 -3.92
CA GLY A 14 4.87 -7.03 -2.48
C GLY A 14 3.46 -6.63 -2.05
N VAL A 15 2.44 -6.77 -2.91
CA VAL A 15 1.03 -6.44 -2.61
C VAL A 15 0.55 -7.10 -1.31
N MET A 16 0.72 -8.42 -1.19
CA MET A 16 0.32 -9.15 0.03
C MET A 16 1.15 -8.74 1.25
N SER A 17 2.43 -8.40 1.04
CA SER A 17 3.32 -7.98 2.12
C SER A 17 2.88 -6.64 2.71
N ILE A 18 2.52 -5.68 1.87
CA ILE A 18 1.95 -4.39 2.31
C ILE A 18 0.67 -4.65 3.10
N GLY A 19 -0.25 -5.45 2.56
CA GLY A 19 -1.52 -5.72 3.24
C GLY A 19 -1.35 -6.38 4.61
N LYS A 20 -0.44 -7.35 4.73
CA LYS A 20 -0.10 -7.99 6.01
C LYS A 20 0.56 -7.00 6.99
N MET A 21 1.48 -6.16 6.52
CA MET A 21 2.11 -5.14 7.36
C MET A 21 1.06 -4.18 7.91
N LEU A 22 0.14 -3.68 7.08
CA LEU A 22 -0.93 -2.79 7.54
C LEU A 22 -1.84 -3.46 8.57
N GLY A 23 -2.24 -4.71 8.33
CA GLY A 23 -3.09 -5.45 9.27
C GLY A 23 -2.42 -5.68 10.62
N TYR A 24 -1.15 -6.11 10.62
CA TYR A 24 -0.40 -6.32 11.86
C TYR A 24 -0.06 -5.02 12.57
N ALA A 25 0.32 -3.96 11.85
CA ALA A 25 0.58 -2.65 12.44
C ALA A 25 -0.66 -2.08 13.11
N ALA A 26 -1.84 -2.21 12.47
CA ALA A 26 -3.10 -1.80 13.06
C ALA A 26 -3.44 -2.61 14.32
N SER A 27 -3.28 -3.94 14.29
CA SER A 27 -3.51 -4.77 15.48
C SER A 27 -2.54 -4.42 16.61
N ASP A 28 -1.26 -4.17 16.30
CA ASP A 28 -0.26 -3.79 17.31
C ASP A 28 -0.56 -2.39 17.90
N ALA A 29 -1.17 -1.50 17.11
CA ALA A 29 -1.63 -0.18 17.53
C ALA A 29 -3.00 -0.19 18.27
N GLY A 30 -3.53 -1.37 18.61
CA GLY A 30 -4.80 -1.50 19.33
C GLY A 30 -6.06 -1.23 18.49
N LYS A 31 -5.94 -1.27 17.16
CA LYS A 31 -7.05 -1.07 16.22
C LYS A 31 -7.57 -2.41 15.69
N TYR A 32 -8.79 -2.38 15.19
CA TYR A 32 -9.36 -3.50 14.44
C TYR A 32 -8.81 -3.50 13.02
N ALA A 33 -8.42 -4.67 12.53
CA ALA A 33 -7.93 -4.84 11.18
C ALA A 33 -8.55 -6.06 10.50
N SER A 34 -8.90 -5.89 9.23
CA SER A 34 -9.32 -6.97 8.35
C SER A 34 -8.38 -7.04 7.15
N PHE A 35 -7.93 -8.24 6.81
CA PHE A 35 -7.08 -8.50 5.65
C PHE A 35 -7.77 -9.52 4.74
N TYR A 36 -8.21 -9.06 3.57
CA TYR A 36 -8.94 -9.86 2.60
C TYR A 36 -8.16 -10.00 1.29
N PRO A 37 -7.34 -11.06 1.13
CA PRO A 37 -6.56 -11.28 -0.07
C PRO A 37 -7.40 -11.90 -1.19
N SER A 38 -7.06 -11.56 -2.42
CA SER A 38 -7.60 -12.12 -3.66
C SER A 38 -6.47 -12.30 -4.67
N TYR A 39 -6.17 -13.55 -5.01
CA TYR A 39 -5.15 -13.91 -5.98
C TYR A 39 -5.65 -15.06 -6.85
N GLY A 40 -5.30 -15.03 -8.13
CA GLY A 40 -5.62 -16.11 -9.06
C GLY A 40 -4.77 -17.35 -8.80
N ALA A 41 -5.20 -18.49 -9.37
CA ALA A 41 -4.45 -19.75 -9.32
C ALA A 41 -3.13 -19.74 -10.13
N GLU A 42 -2.85 -18.64 -10.83
CA GLU A 42 -1.69 -18.46 -11.71
C GLU A 42 -0.40 -18.31 -10.89
N GLN A 43 0.51 -19.29 -10.98
CA GLN A 43 1.71 -19.34 -10.16
C GLN A 43 2.77 -18.26 -10.48
N ARG A 44 2.69 -17.57 -11.63
CA ARG A 44 3.59 -16.48 -12.03
C ARG A 44 2.88 -15.45 -12.90
N GLY A 45 3.15 -14.17 -12.67
CA GLY A 45 2.66 -13.06 -13.51
C GLY A 45 1.19 -12.68 -13.34
N GLY A 46 0.41 -13.46 -12.60
CA GLY A 46 -0.99 -13.17 -12.33
C GLY A 46 -1.19 -11.90 -11.48
N THR A 47 -2.40 -11.34 -11.56
CA THR A 47 -2.80 -10.21 -10.72
C THR A 47 -3.08 -10.68 -9.29
N ALA A 48 -2.50 -9.99 -8.32
CA ALA A 48 -2.78 -10.16 -6.91
C ALA A 48 -3.33 -8.84 -6.36
N ASN A 49 -4.37 -8.93 -5.54
CA ASN A 49 -4.89 -7.79 -4.80
C ASN A 49 -5.28 -8.19 -3.37
N CYS A 50 -5.29 -7.25 -2.46
CA CYS A 50 -5.86 -7.43 -1.13
C CYS A 50 -6.56 -6.17 -0.70
N THR A 51 -7.65 -6.32 0.03
CA THR A 51 -8.31 -5.22 0.73
C THR A 51 -7.90 -5.27 2.19
N VAL A 52 -7.52 -4.12 2.75
CA VAL A 52 -7.29 -3.94 4.18
C VAL A 52 -8.27 -2.91 4.69
N ILE A 53 -8.93 -3.23 5.80
CA ILE A 53 -9.76 -2.28 6.56
C ILE A 53 -9.09 -2.07 7.91
N ILE A 54 -8.88 -0.82 8.29
CA ILE A 54 -8.37 -0.42 9.61
C ILE A 54 -9.47 0.42 10.28
N SER A 55 -9.88 0.03 11.48
CA SER A 55 -10.96 0.70 12.20
C SER A 55 -10.66 0.85 13.68
N ASP A 56 -11.16 1.92 14.30
CA ASP A 56 -11.17 2.09 15.76
C ASP A 56 -12.32 1.30 16.42
N GLU A 57 -13.24 0.72 15.63
CA GLU A 57 -14.37 -0.09 16.06
C GLU A 57 -14.40 -1.45 15.34
N GLU A 58 -15.24 -2.38 15.81
CA GLU A 58 -15.37 -3.72 15.20
C GLU A 58 -15.75 -3.64 13.71
N ILE A 59 -15.06 -4.45 12.90
CA ILE A 59 -15.28 -4.50 11.45
C ILE A 59 -16.37 -5.54 11.14
N GLY A 60 -17.54 -5.07 10.70
CA GLY A 60 -18.68 -5.95 10.39
C GLY A 60 -18.55 -6.76 9.10
N SER A 61 -17.70 -6.33 8.14
CA SER A 61 -17.47 -7.05 6.88
C SER A 61 -16.10 -6.75 6.28
N PRO A 62 -15.38 -7.77 5.76
CA PRO A 62 -14.14 -7.58 4.99
C PRO A 62 -14.38 -7.09 3.55
N ALA A 63 -15.62 -7.16 3.04
CA ALA A 63 -15.94 -6.84 1.66
C ALA A 63 -16.36 -5.38 1.51
N VAL A 64 -15.63 -4.63 0.67
CA VAL A 64 -15.84 -3.20 0.45
C VAL A 64 -16.35 -2.93 -0.97
N SER A 65 -17.47 -2.24 -1.10
CA SER A 65 -18.06 -1.85 -2.39
C SER A 65 -17.39 -0.62 -3.00
N LYS A 66 -17.03 0.35 -2.16
CA LYS A 66 -16.37 1.62 -2.52
C LYS A 66 -15.22 1.92 -1.56
N LEU A 67 -14.05 2.19 -2.10
CA LEU A 67 -12.79 2.28 -1.35
C LEU A 67 -12.47 3.71 -0.94
N ASP A 68 -11.88 3.89 0.25
CA ASP A 68 -11.27 5.17 0.65
C ASP A 68 -9.98 5.43 -0.13
N MET A 69 -9.17 4.38 -0.33
CA MET A 69 -7.90 4.47 -1.04
C MET A 69 -7.64 3.27 -1.94
N LEU A 70 -7.00 3.51 -3.08
CA LEU A 70 -6.41 2.48 -3.93
C LEU A 70 -4.89 2.65 -3.98
N ILE A 71 -4.16 1.55 -3.91
CA ILE A 71 -2.74 1.46 -4.25
C ILE A 71 -2.62 0.63 -5.52
N ALA A 72 -2.28 1.28 -6.63
CA ALA A 72 -2.09 0.65 -7.94
C ALA A 72 -0.60 0.51 -8.26
N MET A 73 -0.09 -0.71 -8.16
CA MET A 73 1.33 -1.03 -8.39
C MET A 73 1.69 -1.26 -9.87
N ASN A 74 0.69 -1.46 -10.73
CA ASN A 74 0.86 -1.71 -12.17
C ASN A 74 -0.35 -1.21 -12.98
N GLN A 75 -0.16 -1.12 -14.29
CA GLN A 75 -1.16 -0.56 -15.20
C GLN A 75 -2.50 -1.34 -15.20
N PRO A 76 -2.52 -2.69 -15.31
CA PRO A 76 -3.79 -3.42 -15.30
C PRO A 76 -4.59 -3.27 -13.99
N SER A 77 -3.91 -3.12 -12.85
CA SER A 77 -4.58 -2.90 -11.56
C SER A 77 -5.17 -1.50 -11.47
N PHE A 78 -4.47 -0.49 -11.99
CA PHE A 78 -5.02 0.87 -12.11
C PHE A 78 -6.31 0.84 -12.93
N ASP A 79 -6.25 0.30 -14.15
CA ASP A 79 -7.39 0.28 -15.08
C ASP A 79 -8.60 -0.47 -14.50
N LYS A 80 -8.34 -1.55 -13.77
CA LYS A 80 -9.38 -2.39 -13.16
C LYS A 80 -10.04 -1.76 -11.93
N PHE A 81 -9.27 -1.09 -11.08
CA PHE A 81 -9.73 -0.71 -9.73
C PHE A 81 -9.91 0.79 -9.50
N ALA A 82 -9.37 1.68 -10.35
CA ALA A 82 -9.48 3.13 -10.14
C ALA A 82 -10.93 3.61 -9.93
N LYS A 83 -11.88 3.06 -10.71
CA LYS A 83 -13.32 3.39 -10.62
C LYS A 83 -14.03 2.91 -9.34
N LYS A 84 -13.36 2.09 -8.52
CA LYS A 84 -13.90 1.63 -7.22
C LYS A 84 -13.65 2.62 -6.09
N VAL A 85 -12.77 3.60 -6.27
CA VAL A 85 -12.56 4.64 -5.26
C VAL A 85 -13.79 5.54 -5.17
N LYS A 86 -14.18 5.91 -3.96
CA LYS A 86 -15.31 6.81 -3.73
C LYS A 86 -14.94 8.26 -4.03
N LYS A 87 -15.94 9.11 -4.26
CA LYS A 87 -15.74 10.57 -4.33
C LYS A 87 -15.10 11.07 -3.04
N GLY A 88 -14.10 11.93 -3.15
CA GLY A 88 -13.26 12.38 -2.03
C GLY A 88 -12.26 11.33 -1.53
N GLY A 89 -12.15 10.18 -2.19
CA GLY A 89 -11.13 9.18 -1.93
C GLY A 89 -9.80 9.52 -2.61
N SER A 90 -8.85 8.59 -2.53
CA SER A 90 -7.50 8.80 -3.06
C SER A 90 -6.91 7.57 -3.76
N ILE A 91 -5.93 7.81 -4.63
CA ILE A 91 -5.19 6.78 -5.35
C ILE A 91 -3.70 7.05 -5.25
N ILE A 92 -2.95 6.07 -4.75
CA ILE A 92 -1.49 6.01 -4.87
C ILE A 92 -1.17 5.18 -6.11
N VAL A 93 -0.48 5.80 -7.05
CA VAL A 93 -0.10 5.21 -8.33
C VAL A 93 1.41 5.02 -8.35
N ASN A 94 1.87 3.79 -8.57
CA ASN A 94 3.28 3.55 -8.87
C ASN A 94 3.61 4.07 -10.28
N SER A 95 4.03 5.34 -10.38
CA SER A 95 4.21 6.02 -11.66
C SER A 95 5.37 5.50 -12.50
N SER A 96 6.27 4.71 -11.90
CA SER A 96 7.32 4.01 -12.65
C SER A 96 6.75 2.92 -13.57
N LEU A 97 5.56 2.39 -13.28
CA LEU A 97 4.94 1.27 -14.02
C LEU A 97 3.51 1.55 -14.52
N VAL A 98 2.97 2.72 -14.19
CA VAL A 98 1.62 3.16 -14.57
C VAL A 98 1.73 4.50 -15.26
N THR A 99 1.24 4.59 -16.48
CA THR A 99 1.26 5.82 -17.30
C THR A 99 -0.09 6.53 -17.29
N SER A 100 -1.19 5.79 -17.06
CA SER A 100 -2.53 6.39 -16.97
C SER A 100 -2.64 7.42 -15.85
N LYS A 101 -3.50 8.42 -16.08
CA LYS A 101 -3.82 9.46 -15.11
C LYS A 101 -5.24 9.28 -14.59
N VAL A 102 -5.46 9.69 -13.35
CA VAL A 102 -6.80 9.81 -12.77
C VAL A 102 -7.48 11.02 -13.40
N GLU A 103 -8.61 10.78 -14.07
CA GLU A 103 -9.37 11.83 -14.77
C GLU A 103 -10.44 12.49 -13.87
N ASP A 104 -10.87 11.81 -12.81
CA ASP A 104 -11.88 12.30 -11.87
C ASP A 104 -11.26 13.30 -10.88
N SER A 105 -11.67 14.57 -10.98
CA SER A 105 -11.19 15.66 -10.12
C SER A 105 -11.62 15.52 -8.65
N ASP A 106 -12.65 14.72 -8.36
CA ASP A 106 -13.07 14.43 -6.97
C ASP A 106 -12.16 13.40 -6.28
N ILE A 107 -11.17 12.84 -6.98
CA ILE A 107 -10.25 11.83 -6.46
C ILE A 107 -8.83 12.40 -6.36
N ALA A 108 -8.25 12.39 -5.16
CA ALA A 108 -6.87 12.81 -4.96
C ALA A 108 -5.89 11.74 -5.49
N ALA A 109 -5.04 12.10 -6.45
CA ALA A 109 -4.09 11.18 -7.07
C ALA A 109 -2.64 11.52 -6.71
N PHE A 110 -1.91 10.52 -6.20
CA PHE A 110 -0.52 10.63 -5.78
C PHE A 110 0.35 9.71 -6.64
N TYR A 111 1.27 10.27 -7.41
CA TYR A 111 2.12 9.54 -8.35
C TYR A 111 3.49 9.33 -7.73
N VAL A 112 3.75 8.11 -7.24
CA VAL A 112 4.98 7.75 -6.53
C VAL A 112 5.85 6.89 -7.45
N PRO A 113 7.04 7.34 -7.87
CA PRO A 113 7.96 6.56 -8.71
C PRO A 113 8.69 5.50 -7.86
N ALA A 114 7.94 4.54 -7.33
CA ALA A 114 8.42 3.62 -6.29
C ALA A 114 9.54 2.69 -6.74
N ASN A 115 9.54 2.26 -8.01
CA ASN A 115 10.62 1.45 -8.55
C ASN A 115 11.88 2.28 -8.76
N ASP A 116 11.74 3.53 -9.22
CA ASP A 116 12.89 4.41 -9.45
C ASP A 116 13.56 4.74 -8.11
N ILE A 117 12.78 5.11 -7.09
CA ILE A 117 13.27 5.31 -5.72
C ILE A 117 13.96 4.05 -5.18
N ALA A 118 13.39 2.87 -5.41
CA ALA A 118 13.98 1.61 -4.95
C ALA A 118 15.30 1.28 -5.67
N ASN A 119 15.39 1.60 -6.98
CA ASN A 119 16.60 1.43 -7.78
C ASN A 119 17.72 2.37 -7.30
N ASP A 120 17.39 3.64 -7.02
CA ASP A 120 18.34 4.62 -6.49
C ASP A 120 18.90 4.23 -5.12
N LEU A 121 18.10 3.51 -4.31
CA LEU A 121 18.53 2.93 -3.03
C LEU A 121 19.35 1.64 -3.19
N GLY A 122 19.55 1.16 -4.42
CA GLY A 122 20.34 -0.04 -4.73
C GLY A 122 19.61 -1.37 -4.50
N SER A 123 18.29 -1.35 -4.31
CA SER A 123 17.50 -2.58 -4.10
C SER A 123 16.09 -2.47 -4.68
N PRO A 124 15.84 -3.03 -5.88
CA PRO A 124 14.50 -3.02 -6.49
C PRO A 124 13.41 -3.68 -5.62
N LYS A 125 13.82 -4.50 -4.63
CA LYS A 125 12.92 -5.23 -3.73
C LYS A 125 12.24 -4.35 -2.69
N VAL A 126 12.65 -3.09 -2.49
CA VAL A 126 12.07 -2.19 -1.47
C VAL A 126 10.97 -1.28 -2.02
N ALA A 127 10.59 -1.40 -3.30
CA ALA A 127 9.54 -0.57 -3.91
C ALA A 127 8.19 -0.65 -3.15
N ASN A 128 7.86 -1.82 -2.60
CA ASN A 128 6.66 -2.01 -1.78
C ASN A 128 6.74 -1.25 -0.44
N ILE A 129 7.94 -1.02 0.10
CA ILE A 129 8.16 -0.26 1.34
C ILE A 129 8.07 1.24 1.09
N VAL A 130 8.53 1.71 -0.08
CA VAL A 130 8.28 3.10 -0.53
C VAL A 130 6.78 3.36 -0.56
N ILE A 131 6.00 2.46 -1.15
CA ILE A 131 4.54 2.59 -1.23
C ILE A 131 3.87 2.48 0.15
N LEU A 132 4.38 1.63 1.05
CA LEU A 132 3.92 1.57 2.43
C LEU A 132 4.10 2.93 3.14
N GLY A 133 5.26 3.58 2.96
CA GLY A 133 5.52 4.92 3.49
C GLY A 133 4.54 5.95 2.94
N ALA A 134 4.33 5.95 1.63
CA ALA A 134 3.35 6.84 0.98
C ALA A 134 1.94 6.65 1.55
N TYR A 135 1.50 5.40 1.75
CA TYR A 135 0.20 5.10 2.34
C TYR A 135 0.07 5.62 3.78
N ILE A 136 1.07 5.40 4.62
CA ILE A 136 1.03 5.85 6.02
C ILE A 136 0.99 7.37 6.10
N GLY A 137 1.76 8.07 5.26
CA GLY A 137 1.75 9.54 5.21
C GLY A 137 0.41 10.16 4.80
N LEU A 138 -0.41 9.44 4.04
CA LEU A 138 -1.69 9.95 3.51
C LEU A 138 -2.92 9.47 4.27
N SER A 139 -2.91 8.24 4.77
CA SER A 139 -4.13 7.59 5.27
C SER A 139 -4.61 8.14 6.61
N GLY A 140 -3.69 8.62 7.46
CA GLY A 140 -3.94 8.96 8.86
C GLY A 140 -4.36 7.77 9.72
N ALA A 141 -4.35 6.54 9.18
CA ALA A 141 -4.82 5.35 9.88
C ALA A 141 -3.81 4.82 10.89
N LEU A 142 -2.52 5.03 10.64
CA LEU A 142 -1.37 4.58 11.43
C LEU A 142 -0.33 5.71 11.50
N SER A 143 0.48 5.70 12.54
CA SER A 143 1.60 6.63 12.71
C SER A 143 2.84 6.21 11.90
N GLU A 144 3.79 7.12 11.72
CA GLU A 144 5.09 6.80 11.11
C GLU A 144 5.85 5.78 11.97
N GLU A 145 5.69 5.86 13.31
CA GLU A 145 6.24 4.94 14.29
C GLU A 145 5.68 3.52 14.12
N ASP A 146 4.36 3.37 13.93
CA ASP A 146 3.73 2.07 13.67
C ASP A 146 4.30 1.43 12.40
N GLY A 147 4.50 2.26 11.36
CA GLY A 147 5.12 1.85 10.10
C GLY A 147 6.54 1.32 10.28
N LYS A 148 7.39 2.05 11.02
CA LYS A 148 8.77 1.61 11.29
C LYS A 148 8.80 0.39 12.20
N ALA A 149 7.92 0.33 13.21
CA ALA A 149 7.81 -0.82 14.11
C ALA A 149 7.44 -2.09 13.33
N ILE A 150 6.47 -2.04 12.41
CA ILE A 150 6.08 -3.23 11.64
C ILE A 150 7.16 -3.66 10.65
N ILE A 151 7.86 -2.71 10.02
CA ILE A 151 9.02 -3.00 9.17
C ILE A 151 10.07 -3.76 9.97
N LYS A 152 10.40 -3.29 11.19
CA LYS A 152 11.33 -3.99 12.07
C LYS A 152 10.87 -5.39 12.41
N LYS A 153 9.60 -5.55 12.80
CA LYS A 153 9.01 -6.83 13.21
C LYS A 153 9.04 -7.85 12.08
N MET A 154 8.72 -7.44 10.85
CA MET A 154 8.59 -8.36 9.72
C MET A 154 9.87 -8.54 8.89
N LEU A 155 10.74 -7.52 8.84
CA LEU A 155 11.91 -7.48 7.96
C LEU A 155 13.24 -7.22 8.69
N GLY A 156 13.25 -7.15 10.03
CA GLY A 156 14.41 -6.80 10.85
C GLY A 156 15.47 -7.90 11.01
N GLY A 157 15.43 -8.98 10.23
CA GLY A 157 16.36 -10.11 10.37
C GLY A 157 17.84 -9.79 10.05
N LYS A 158 18.12 -8.66 9.37
CA LYS A 158 19.47 -8.15 9.10
C LYS A 158 19.50 -6.64 9.25
N ALA A 159 20.47 -6.09 9.97
CA ALA A 159 20.59 -4.66 10.28
C ALA A 159 20.66 -3.78 9.01
N ASP A 160 21.56 -4.10 8.08
CA ASP A 160 21.74 -3.31 6.84
C ASP A 160 20.47 -3.29 5.98
N LEU A 161 19.74 -4.41 5.93
CA LEU A 161 18.46 -4.48 5.21
C LEU A 161 17.39 -3.66 5.92
N LEU A 162 17.40 -3.63 7.25
CA LEU A 162 16.45 -2.85 8.03
C LEU A 162 16.64 -1.34 7.80
N GLU A 163 17.88 -0.85 7.83
CA GLU A 163 18.18 0.55 7.54
C GLU A 163 17.75 0.95 6.12
N MET A 164 17.97 0.07 5.14
CA MET A 164 17.52 0.28 3.77
C MET A 164 15.99 0.36 3.67
N ASN A 165 15.26 -0.52 4.38
CA ASN A 165 13.80 -0.47 4.42
C ASN A 165 13.30 0.83 5.07
N TYR A 166 13.93 1.31 6.14
CA TYR A 166 13.59 2.60 6.73
C TYR A 166 13.82 3.77 5.78
N LYS A 167 14.96 3.79 5.07
CA LYS A 167 15.22 4.81 4.04
C LYS A 167 14.17 4.78 2.93
N ALA A 168 13.78 3.59 2.48
CA ALA A 168 12.72 3.42 1.48
C ALA A 168 11.36 3.94 1.99
N PHE A 169 11.01 3.61 3.23
CA PHE A 169 9.80 4.10 3.89
C PHE A 169 9.77 5.62 4.00
N ASP A 170 10.86 6.22 4.47
CA ASP A 170 10.99 7.68 4.62
C ASP A 170 10.91 8.40 3.27
N LYS A 171 11.50 7.83 2.20
CA LYS A 171 11.34 8.34 0.83
C LYS A 171 9.89 8.26 0.34
N GLY A 172 9.17 7.20 0.71
CA GLY A 172 7.75 7.05 0.48
C GLY A 172 6.91 8.15 1.12
N LEU A 173 7.16 8.44 2.39
CA LEU A 173 6.52 9.54 3.12
C LEU A 173 6.78 10.90 2.46
N GLN A 174 8.00 11.14 2.00
CA GLN A 174 8.38 12.40 1.33
C GLN A 174 7.72 12.57 -0.04
N ALA A 175 7.45 11.48 -0.75
CA ALA A 175 6.89 11.53 -2.11
C ALA A 175 5.41 11.98 -2.17
N VAL A 176 4.75 12.12 -1.02
CA VAL A 176 3.33 12.44 -0.92
C VAL A 176 3.02 13.62 0.01
N LYS A 177 4.07 14.28 0.54
CA LYS A 177 3.98 15.50 1.35
C LYS A 177 4.00 16.75 0.48
#